data_AF-A0A1A8RF50-F1
#
_entry.id   AF-A0A1A8RF50-F1
#
_cell.length_a   1.000
_cell.length_b   1.000
_cell.length_c   1.000
_cell.angle_alpha   90.00
_cell.angle_beta   90.00
_cell.angle_gamma   90.00
#
_symmetry.space_group_name_H-M   'P 1'
#
loop_
_entity.id
_entity.type
_entity.pdbx_description
1 polymer ?
#
loop_
_entity_poly.entity_id
_entity_poly.type
_entity_poly.pdbx_seq_one_letter_code
_entity_poly.pdbx_strand_id
1 'polypeptide(L)'
;QFATVPSAQSLRLQDFSFSDFDLSDTETTLATVRMFVDLNLIQTFQMKYTSLCQWVLSVKKNYRKNVAYHNWRHALNTAQCMFALLKSGRFQNNLNDMEILALMIATLCHDLDHRGVNNSYIQRSDHPLAQLYC
;
A
#
# COMPACT_ATOMS: atom_id res chain seq x y z
N GLN A 1 -7.38 -21.34 -10.87
CA GLN A 1 -8.46 -20.38 -11.18
C GLN A 1 -7.99 -19.02 -10.67
N PHE A 2 -7.87 -18.00 -11.53
CA PHE A 2 -7.50 -16.67 -11.06
C PHE A 2 -8.68 -16.10 -10.27
N ALA A 3 -8.47 -15.65 -9.04
CA ALA A 3 -9.51 -14.96 -8.30
C ALA A 3 -9.88 -13.68 -9.06
N THR A 4 -11.17 -13.49 -9.31
CA THR A 4 -11.68 -12.27 -9.94
C THR A 4 -11.42 -11.08 -9.01
N VAL A 5 -10.70 -10.07 -9.49
CA VAL A 5 -10.45 -8.84 -8.72
C VAL A 5 -11.74 -8.02 -8.66
N PRO A 6 -12.34 -7.79 -7.47
CA PRO A 6 -13.56 -6.98 -7.34
C PRO A 6 -13.35 -5.56 -7.85
N SER A 7 -14.42 -4.85 -8.22
CA SER A 7 -14.31 -3.48 -8.74
C SER A 7 -13.94 -2.49 -7.63
N ALA A 8 -13.39 -1.33 -7.98
CA ALA A 8 -13.12 -0.27 -7.00
C ALA A 8 -14.42 0.21 -6.33
N GLN A 9 -15.55 0.18 -7.04
CA GLN A 9 -16.86 0.52 -6.49
C GLN A 9 -17.31 -0.49 -5.42
N SER A 10 -17.19 -1.81 -5.68
CA SER A 10 -17.60 -2.82 -4.69
C SER A 10 -16.75 -2.78 -3.43
N LEU A 11 -15.48 -2.38 -3.57
CA LEU A 11 -14.53 -2.24 -2.47
C LEU A 11 -14.52 -0.82 -1.86
N ARG A 12 -15.32 0.13 -2.39
CA ARG A 12 -15.39 1.53 -1.95
C ARG A 12 -14.04 2.25 -1.92
N LEU A 13 -13.13 1.91 -2.83
CA LEU A 13 -11.74 2.41 -2.81
C LEU A 13 -11.62 3.89 -3.17
N GLN A 14 -12.64 4.48 -3.79
CA GLN A 14 -12.66 5.89 -4.17
C GLN A 14 -13.22 6.80 -3.05
N ASP A 15 -13.71 6.21 -1.96
CA ASP A 15 -14.33 6.94 -0.86
C ASP A 15 -13.25 7.36 0.14
N PHE A 16 -13.20 8.65 0.49
CA PHE A 16 -12.31 9.12 1.57
C PHE A 16 -12.70 8.59 2.95
N SER A 17 -13.95 8.15 3.11
CA SER A 17 -14.46 7.49 4.32
C SER A 17 -14.32 5.97 4.28
N PHE A 18 -13.48 5.43 3.38
CA PHE A 18 -13.19 4.00 3.30
C PHE A 18 -12.74 3.45 4.67
N SER A 19 -13.12 2.21 4.95
CA SER A 19 -12.69 1.45 6.11
C SER A 19 -12.37 0.03 5.70
N ASP A 20 -11.21 -0.47 6.15
CA ASP A 20 -10.75 -1.83 5.86
C ASP A 20 -11.21 -2.87 6.90
N PHE A 21 -11.91 -2.46 7.97
CA PHE A 21 -12.24 -3.33 9.11
C PHE A 21 -13.07 -4.56 8.74
N ASP A 22 -13.97 -4.42 7.76
CA ASP A 22 -14.80 -5.52 7.29
C ASP A 22 -14.11 -6.36 6.20
N LEU A 23 -12.90 -5.98 5.76
CA LEU A 23 -12.18 -6.66 4.70
C LEU A 23 -11.29 -7.78 5.24
N SER A 24 -11.42 -8.95 4.64
CA SER A 24 -10.48 -10.04 4.83
C SER A 24 -9.07 -9.69 4.33
N ASP A 25 -8.11 -10.45 4.82
CA ASP A 25 -6.72 -10.34 4.41
C ASP A 25 -6.50 -10.57 2.91
N THR A 26 -7.40 -11.31 2.25
CA THR A 26 -7.40 -11.52 0.79
C THR A 26 -8.03 -10.33 0.07
N GLU A 27 -9.13 -9.77 0.59
CA GLU A 27 -9.75 -8.58 0.00
C GLU A 27 -8.83 -7.37 0.05
N THR A 28 -8.03 -7.21 1.10
CA THR A 28 -7.02 -6.13 1.16
C THR A 28 -5.94 -6.23 0.08
N THR A 29 -5.49 -7.45 -0.28
CA THR A 29 -4.50 -7.63 -1.34
C THR A 29 -5.14 -7.46 -2.72
N LEU A 30 -6.38 -7.92 -2.90
CA LEU A 30 -7.16 -7.67 -4.12
C LEU A 30 -7.47 -6.19 -4.32
N ALA A 31 -7.78 -5.45 -3.25
CA ALA A 31 -7.94 -4.00 -3.27
C ALA A 31 -6.67 -3.31 -3.76
N THR A 32 -5.51 -3.75 -3.28
CA THR A 32 -4.22 -3.23 -3.75
C THR A 32 -4.02 -3.47 -5.25
N VAL A 33 -4.28 -4.68 -5.74
CA VAL A 33 -4.23 -4.99 -7.17
C VAL A 33 -5.20 -4.12 -7.96
N ARG A 34 -6.43 -3.93 -7.47
CA ARG A 34 -7.44 -3.07 -8.09
C ARG A 34 -6.95 -1.62 -8.23
N MET A 35 -6.29 -1.06 -7.21
CA MET A 35 -5.75 0.30 -7.30
C MET A 35 -4.74 0.46 -8.46
N PHE A 36 -3.84 -0.52 -8.65
CA PHE A 36 -2.88 -0.51 -9.76
C PHE A 36 -3.54 -0.70 -11.13
N VAL A 37 -4.57 -1.55 -11.22
CA VAL A 37 -5.37 -1.74 -12.43
C VAL A 37 -6.05 -0.43 -12.83
N ASP A 38 -6.77 0.20 -11.89
CA ASP A 38 -7.60 1.36 -12.18
C ASP A 38 -6.77 2.65 -12.38
N LEU A 39 -5.54 2.71 -11.86
CA LEU A 39 -4.56 3.75 -12.20
C LEU A 39 -3.82 3.49 -13.52
N ASN A 40 -4.18 2.44 -14.26
CA ASN A 40 -3.57 2.03 -15.52
C ASN A 40 -2.07 1.66 -15.44
N LEU A 41 -1.52 1.46 -14.24
CA LEU A 41 -0.09 1.25 -14.03
C LEU A 41 0.41 -0.07 -14.61
N ILE A 42 -0.43 -1.11 -14.60
CA ILE A 42 -0.07 -2.41 -15.17
C ILE A 42 0.19 -2.31 -16.66
N GLN A 43 -0.70 -1.63 -17.39
CA GLN A 43 -0.58 -1.47 -18.83
C GLN A 43 0.55 -0.48 -19.19
N THR A 44 0.59 0.68 -18.52
CA THR A 44 1.61 1.71 -18.77
C THR A 44 3.03 1.16 -18.61
N PHE A 45 3.28 0.40 -17.54
CA PHE A 45 4.61 -0.12 -17.23
C PHE A 45 4.82 -1.60 -17.63
N GLN A 46 3.90 -2.18 -18.41
CA GLN A 46 3.99 -3.56 -18.90
C GLN A 46 4.25 -4.59 -17.78
N MET A 47 3.58 -4.41 -16.64
CA MET A 47 3.77 -5.27 -15.47
C MET A 47 3.14 -6.64 -15.71
N LYS A 48 3.87 -7.71 -15.40
CA LYS A 48 3.28 -9.05 -15.32
C LYS A 48 2.34 -9.10 -14.13
N TYR A 49 1.07 -9.46 -14.36
CA TYR A 49 0.05 -9.57 -13.30
C TYR A 49 0.51 -10.46 -12.13
N THR A 50 1.13 -11.60 -12.43
CA THR A 50 1.66 -12.52 -11.42
C THR A 50 2.77 -11.89 -10.57
N SER A 51 3.65 -11.09 -11.18
CA SER A 51 4.70 -10.35 -10.48
C SER A 51 4.11 -9.30 -9.55
N LEU A 52 3.08 -8.57 -9.98
CA LEU A 52 2.36 -7.63 -9.10
C LEU A 52 1.73 -8.35 -7.91
N CYS A 53 1.01 -9.46 -8.12
CA CYS A 53 0.43 -10.24 -7.02
C CYS A 53 1.50 -10.71 -6.01
N GLN A 54 2.62 -11.26 -6.50
CA GLN A 54 3.73 -11.70 -5.65
C GLN A 54 4.36 -10.54 -4.88
N TRP A 55 4.51 -9.38 -5.52
CA TRP A 55 5.02 -8.18 -4.89
C TRP A 55 4.08 -7.69 -3.76
N VAL A 56 2.78 -7.59 -4.01
CA VAL A 56 1.78 -7.20 -2.98
C VAL A 56 1.83 -8.15 -1.78
N LEU A 57 1.88 -9.47 -2.03
CA LEU A 57 2.00 -10.46 -0.96
C LEU A 57 3.32 -10.34 -0.18
N SER A 58 4.40 -10.00 -0.87
CA SER A 58 5.72 -9.78 -0.25
C SER A 58 5.73 -8.53 0.62
N VAL A 59 5.18 -7.42 0.14
CA VAL A 59 5.02 -6.17 0.93
C VAL A 59 4.22 -6.47 2.18
N LYS A 60 3.02 -7.06 2.05
CA LYS A 60 2.17 -7.44 3.18
C LYS A 60 2.90 -8.33 4.20
N LYS A 61 3.64 -9.35 3.74
CA LYS A 61 4.37 -10.28 4.61
C LYS A 61 5.44 -9.58 5.46
N ASN A 62 6.03 -8.49 4.95
CA ASN A 62 7.10 -7.77 5.63
C ASN A 62 6.58 -6.68 6.60
N TYR A 63 5.26 -6.56 6.78
CA TYR A 63 4.69 -5.84 7.92
C TYR A 63 4.51 -6.77 9.12
N ARG A 64 4.84 -6.26 10.32
CA ARG A 64 4.78 -7.02 11.56
C ARG A 64 3.36 -7.07 12.11
N LYS A 65 2.79 -8.28 12.23
CA LYS A 65 1.41 -8.50 12.72
C LYS A 65 1.21 -8.13 14.20
N ASN A 66 2.27 -8.13 15.00
CA ASN A 66 2.21 -7.78 16.42
C ASN A 66 2.34 -6.28 16.68
N VAL A 67 2.50 -5.45 15.65
CA VAL A 67 2.48 -3.99 15.78
C VAL A 67 1.04 -3.50 15.65
N ALA A 68 0.55 -2.79 16.67
CA ALA A 68 -0.86 -2.42 16.76
C ALA A 68 -1.34 -1.50 15.64
N TYR A 69 -0.52 -0.53 15.20
CA TYR A 69 -0.91 0.49 14.22
C TYR A 69 -0.11 0.41 12.91
N HIS A 70 1.20 0.69 12.93
CA HIS A 70 2.09 0.67 11.74
C HIS A 70 2.32 -0.76 11.20
N ASN A 71 1.26 -1.36 10.68
CA ASN A 71 1.19 -2.70 10.13
C ASN A 71 0.58 -2.64 8.70
N TRP A 72 0.33 -3.80 8.09
CA TRP A 72 -0.19 -3.88 6.72
C TRP A 72 -1.49 -3.08 6.51
N ARG A 73 -2.39 -3.05 7.50
CA ARG A 73 -3.66 -2.33 7.37
C ARG A 73 -3.43 -0.82 7.32
N HIS A 74 -2.48 -0.29 8.08
CA HIS A 74 -2.09 1.12 7.97
C HIS A 74 -1.56 1.46 6.58
N ALA A 75 -0.61 0.67 6.07
CA ALA A 75 -0.05 0.89 4.74
C ALA A 75 -1.10 0.80 3.62
N LEU A 76 -2.04 -0.15 3.73
CA LEU A 76 -3.18 -0.26 2.82
C LEU A 76 -4.04 1.02 2.84
N ASN A 77 -4.42 1.51 4.02
CA ASN A 77 -5.24 2.71 4.14
C ASN A 77 -4.52 3.96 3.62
N THR A 78 -3.20 4.07 3.85
CA THR A 78 -2.38 5.14 3.27
C THR A 78 -2.40 5.08 1.74
N ALA A 79 -2.23 3.89 1.15
CA ALA A 79 -2.30 3.70 -0.30
C ALA A 79 -3.71 3.93 -0.87
N GLN A 80 -4.76 3.50 -0.15
CA GLN A 80 -6.15 3.74 -0.54
C GLN A 80 -6.51 5.23 -0.50
N CYS A 81 -6.07 5.96 0.51
CA CYS A 81 -6.26 7.42 0.57
C CYS A 81 -5.56 8.12 -0.59
N MET A 82 -4.33 7.71 -0.94
CA MET A 82 -3.64 8.19 -2.13
C MET A 82 -4.42 7.88 -3.42
N PHE A 83 -4.94 6.66 -3.56
CA PHE A 83 -5.78 6.29 -4.70
C PHE A 83 -7.07 7.14 -4.77
N ALA A 84 -7.75 7.38 -3.66
CA ALA A 84 -8.94 8.24 -3.59
C ALA A 84 -8.60 9.70 -3.93
N LEU A 85 -7.44 10.22 -3.49
CA LEU A 85 -6.96 11.55 -3.85
C LEU A 85 -6.70 11.65 -5.37
N LEU A 86 -6.02 10.67 -5.96
CA LEU A 86 -5.74 10.63 -7.39
C LEU A 86 -7.04 10.56 -8.21
N LYS A 87 -7.99 9.71 -7.81
CA LYS A 87 -9.26 9.49 -8.51
C LYS A 87 -10.33 10.54 -8.17
N SER A 88 -10.90 10.45 -6.98
CA SER A 88 -12.01 11.32 -6.52
C SER A 88 -11.56 12.76 -6.30
N GLY A 89 -10.34 12.94 -5.78
CA GLY A 89 -9.72 14.26 -5.64
C GLY A 89 -9.25 14.88 -6.96
N ARG A 90 -9.37 14.16 -8.08
CA ARG A 90 -8.98 14.58 -9.44
C ARG A 90 -7.52 15.01 -9.59
N PHE A 91 -6.64 14.53 -8.70
CA PHE A 91 -5.23 14.92 -8.69
C PHE A 91 -4.37 14.10 -9.68
N GLN A 92 -4.90 13.00 -10.24
CA GLN A 92 -4.15 12.16 -11.18
C GLN A 92 -3.63 12.96 -12.40
N ASN A 93 -4.40 13.93 -12.91
CA ASN A 93 -4.00 14.72 -14.09
C ASN A 93 -2.90 15.75 -13.79
N ASN A 94 -2.52 15.94 -12.53
CA ASN A 94 -1.47 16.86 -12.11
C ASN A 94 -0.10 16.19 -11.99
N LEU A 95 -0.04 14.86 -12.12
CA LEU A 95 1.16 14.06 -11.96
C LEU A 95 1.39 13.21 -13.21
N ASN A 96 2.64 12.91 -13.51
CA ASN A 96 2.97 11.95 -14.55
C ASN A 96 2.86 10.50 -14.04
N ASP A 97 2.82 9.54 -14.97
CA ASP A 97 2.64 8.12 -14.64
C ASP A 97 3.73 7.57 -13.71
N MET A 98 4.96 8.07 -13.80
CA MET A 98 6.08 7.65 -12.95
C MET A 98 5.90 8.17 -11.52
N GLU A 99 5.44 9.42 -11.35
CA GLU A 99 5.11 9.98 -10.03
C GLU A 99 3.97 9.22 -9.37
N ILE A 100 2.92 8.89 -10.13
CA ILE A 100 1.79 8.09 -9.64
C ILE A 100 2.27 6.70 -9.20
N LEU A 101 3.08 6.03 -10.03
CA LEU A 101 3.65 4.73 -9.68
C LEU A 101 4.50 4.83 -8.40
N ALA A 102 5.38 5.82 -8.32
CA ALA A 102 6.25 6.04 -7.18
C ALA A 102 5.44 6.29 -5.89
N LEU A 103 4.37 7.10 -5.95
CA LEU A 103 3.50 7.35 -4.81
C LEU A 103 2.77 6.09 -4.33
N MET A 104 2.23 5.29 -5.25
CA MET A 104 1.55 4.04 -4.88
C MET A 104 2.52 3.02 -4.25
N ILE A 105 3.74 2.91 -4.78
CA ILE A 105 4.78 2.07 -4.17
C ILE A 105 5.19 2.62 -2.81
N ALA A 106 5.47 3.92 -2.71
CA ALA A 106 5.93 4.55 -1.47
C ALA A 106 4.89 4.41 -0.35
N THR A 107 3.62 4.68 -0.62
CA THR A 107 2.54 4.55 0.38
C THR A 107 2.40 3.12 0.91
N LEU A 108 2.56 2.11 0.06
CA LEU A 108 2.54 0.70 0.48
C LEU A 108 3.81 0.28 1.24
N CYS A 109 4.94 0.92 0.98
CA CYS A 109 6.24 0.50 1.49
C CYS A 109 6.81 1.34 2.64
N HIS A 110 6.22 2.50 2.96
CA HIS A 110 6.84 3.50 3.84
C HIS A 110 7.15 3.00 5.26
N ASP A 111 6.37 2.06 5.78
CA ASP A 111 6.50 1.50 7.13
C ASP A 111 6.92 0.01 7.13
N LEU A 112 7.55 -0.46 6.05
CA LEU A 112 8.02 -1.84 5.99
C LEU A 112 8.95 -2.17 7.17
N ASP A 113 8.71 -3.33 7.78
CA ASP A 113 9.37 -3.81 9.00
C ASP A 113 9.30 -2.87 10.22
N HIS A 114 8.38 -1.90 10.25
CA HIS A 114 8.22 -1.00 11.39
C HIS A 114 8.03 -1.81 12.70
N ARG A 115 8.77 -1.45 13.75
CA ARG A 115 8.88 -2.26 15.00
C ARG A 115 7.90 -1.86 16.11
N GLY A 116 7.08 -0.85 15.86
CA GLY A 116 6.10 -0.33 16.82
C GLY A 116 6.69 0.62 17.87
N VAL A 117 7.93 1.07 17.66
CA VAL A 117 8.65 2.01 18.52
C VAL A 117 9.12 3.20 17.67
N ASN A 118 9.34 4.35 18.31
CA ASN A 118 9.83 5.54 17.62
C ASN A 118 11.37 5.54 17.48
N ASN A 119 11.88 6.44 16.65
CA ASN A 119 13.32 6.56 16.39
C ASN A 119 14.15 6.81 17.66
N SER A 120 13.63 7.62 18.58
CA SER A 120 14.29 7.91 19.86
C SER A 120 14.49 6.67 20.72
N TYR A 121 13.57 5.69 20.65
CA TYR A 121 13.75 4.41 21.32
C TYR A 121 14.84 3.57 20.65
N ILE A 122 14.86 3.50 19.32
CA ILE A 122 15.87 2.75 18.54
C ILE A 122 17.27 3.31 18.79
N GLN A 123 17.43 4.63 18.86
CA GLN A 123 18.71 5.29 19.15
C GLN A 123 19.23 4.96 20.56
N ARG A 124 18.34 4.77 21.53
CA ARG A 124 18.69 4.45 22.92
C ARG A 124 18.94 2.96 23.18
N SER A 125 18.65 2.09 22.21
CA SER A 125 18.75 0.64 22.37
C SER A 125 19.98 0.02 21.69
N ASP A 126 20.96 0.84 21.29
CA ASP A 126 22.15 0.43 20.52
C ASP A 126 21.80 -0.41 19.28
N HIS A 127 20.62 -0.16 18.71
CA HIS A 127 20.13 -0.94 17.59
C HIS A 127 20.99 -0.69 16.35
N PRO A 128 21.38 -1.72 15.58
CA PRO A 128 22.25 -1.56 14.41
C PRO A 128 21.74 -0.55 13.37
N LEU A 129 20.42 -0.41 13.22
CA LEU A 129 19.82 0.60 12.34
C LEU A 129 20.06 2.04 12.81
N ALA A 130 20.11 2.31 14.12
CA ALA A 130 20.46 3.64 14.60
C ALA A 130 21.92 3.96 14.25
N GLN A 131 22.84 2.99 14.39
CA GLN A 131 24.25 3.19 14.07
C GLN A 131 24.50 3.45 12.57
N LEU A 132 23.62 2.97 11.69
CA LEU A 132 23.78 3.12 10.24
C LEU A 132 23.25 4.45 9.69
N TYR A 133 22.21 5.01 10.32
CA TYR A 133 21.42 6.12 9.75
C TYR A 133 21.27 7.34 10.67
N CYS A 134 21.74 7.28 11.91
CA CYS A 134 21.74 8.39 12.87
C CYS A 134 23.17 8.76 13.26
#